data_AF-A0AAW2NJ88-F1
#
_entry.id   AF-A0AAW2NJ88-F1
#
_cell.length_a   1.000
_cell.length_b   1.000
_cell.length_c   1.000
_cell.angle_alpha   90.00
_cell.angle_beta   90.00
_cell.angle_gamma   90.00
#
_symmetry.space_group_name_H-M   'P 1'
#
loop_
_entity.id
_entity.type
_entity.pdbx_description
1 polymer ?
#
loop_
_entity_poly.entity_id
_entity_poly.type
_entity_poly.pdbx_seq_one_letter_code
_entity_poly.pdbx_strand_id
1 'polypeptide(L)'
;MVRPFQFIVSRHHRLSSAAAPLRHVSSQPPLSLTQQQQQQEQQKIGKAIRRPGAPSKARVYADVNVIRPKEYWDYESLTVQWGEQDDYEVVRKVGRGKYSEVFEGVHTTDNEKCIIKILKPVKKKKIKREIKILQNLCGGPNIVKLLDIVRDQQSKTPSLIFEYVNNTDFKVLYPTLSDFDIRYYIYELLKALDYCHSQGIMHRDVKPHNVMIDHEQRKLRLIDWGLAEFYHPGKEYNVRVASRYFKGPELLVDLQDYDYSLDLWSLGCMFAGMIFRKEPFFYGHDNYDQLVKIAKVLGTDELNAYLNKYRLELDHNLAALVGRFNHTVLLPFLC
;
A
#
# COMPACT_ATOMS: atom_id res chain seq x y z
N MET A 1 -8.32 -21.69 41.54
CA MET A 1 -6.88 -21.99 41.45
C MET A 1 -6.65 -22.87 40.24
N VAL A 2 -6.33 -22.27 39.10
CA VAL A 2 -5.97 -22.99 37.86
C VAL A 2 -4.61 -22.44 37.44
N ARG A 3 -3.64 -23.34 37.25
CA ARG A 3 -2.27 -23.04 36.83
C ARG A 3 -2.20 -22.94 35.30
N PRO A 4 -1.25 -22.15 34.75
CA PRO A 4 -1.16 -21.87 33.32
C PRO A 4 -0.56 -23.03 32.52
N PHE A 5 -1.09 -23.27 31.32
CA PHE A 5 -0.58 -24.25 30.36
C PHE A 5 0.62 -23.69 29.60
N GLN A 6 1.76 -24.37 29.73
CA GLN A 6 2.92 -24.23 28.84
C GLN A 6 2.71 -25.09 27.59
N PHE A 7 3.08 -24.52 26.43
CA PHE A 7 3.17 -25.23 25.15
C PHE A 7 4.11 -26.44 25.24
N ILE A 8 3.57 -27.65 25.07
CA ILE A 8 4.34 -28.86 24.76
C ILE A 8 4.12 -29.17 23.28
N VAL A 9 5.16 -28.93 22.48
CA VAL A 9 5.26 -29.47 21.12
C VAL A 9 5.62 -30.95 21.25
N SER A 10 4.66 -31.83 20.93
CA SER A 10 4.83 -33.28 20.93
C SER A 10 5.84 -33.73 19.87
N ARG A 11 6.90 -34.41 20.31
CA ARG A 11 7.76 -35.30 19.49
C ARG A 11 7.46 -36.74 19.89
N HIS A 12 6.92 -37.53 18.96
CA HIS A 12 7.43 -38.84 18.52
C HIS A 12 6.31 -39.75 17.97
N HIS A 13 6.31 -39.95 16.65
CA HIS A 13 6.10 -41.28 16.08
C HIS A 13 7.30 -41.63 15.21
N ARG A 14 7.94 -42.77 15.52
CA ARG A 14 8.98 -43.40 14.71
C ARG A 14 8.33 -44.05 13.51
N LEU A 15 8.98 -43.99 12.35
CA LEU A 15 9.12 -45.09 11.41
C LEU A 15 10.22 -44.78 10.38
N SER A 16 11.05 -45.80 10.15
CA SER A 16 11.85 -46.08 8.95
C SER A 16 13.08 -45.22 8.61
N SER A 17 14.21 -45.93 8.52
CA SER A 17 15.51 -45.50 8.04
C SER A 17 15.54 -45.31 6.52
N ALA A 18 15.86 -44.09 6.07
CA ALA A 18 16.52 -43.85 4.79
C ALA A 18 17.33 -42.54 4.92
N ALA A 19 18.65 -42.62 4.75
CA ALA A 19 19.55 -41.47 4.85
C ALA A 19 19.36 -40.54 3.63
N ALA A 20 19.14 -39.24 3.89
CA ALA A 20 19.19 -38.18 2.90
C ALA A 20 20.42 -37.29 3.16
N PRO A 21 21.17 -36.85 2.13
CA PRO A 21 22.44 -36.16 2.32
C PRO A 21 22.27 -34.72 2.81
N LEU A 22 23.14 -34.32 3.75
CA LEU A 22 23.29 -32.96 4.27
C LEU A 22 23.63 -31.98 3.13
N ARG A 23 22.75 -31.02 2.86
CA ARG A 23 23.06 -29.87 1.99
C ARG A 23 23.88 -28.85 2.77
N HIS A 24 25.11 -28.62 2.33
CA HIS A 24 25.92 -27.46 2.74
C HIS A 24 25.15 -26.17 2.43
N VAL A 25 24.90 -25.36 3.47
CA VAL A 25 24.50 -23.96 3.30
C VAL A 25 25.77 -23.19 2.95
N SER A 26 25.96 -22.84 1.67
CA SER A 26 27.02 -21.92 1.27
C SER A 26 26.67 -20.51 1.78
N SER A 27 27.41 -20.01 2.77
CA SER A 27 27.40 -18.58 3.08
C SER A 27 28.02 -17.83 1.91
N GLN A 28 27.22 -17.07 1.17
CA GLN A 28 27.76 -16.16 0.19
C GLN A 28 28.53 -15.02 0.88
N PRO A 29 29.68 -14.59 0.35
CA PRO A 29 30.44 -13.49 0.90
C PRO A 29 29.64 -12.17 0.77
N PRO A 30 29.87 -11.19 1.68
CA PRO A 30 29.22 -9.89 1.58
C PRO A 30 29.63 -9.18 0.29
N LEU A 31 28.64 -8.56 -0.37
CA LEU A 31 28.81 -7.83 -1.63
C LEU A 31 29.84 -6.71 -1.48
N SER A 32 30.67 -6.50 -2.52
CA SER A 32 31.65 -5.41 -2.55
C SER A 32 30.97 -4.03 -2.56
N LEU A 33 31.66 -2.98 -2.10
CA LEU A 33 31.15 -1.60 -2.10
C LEU A 33 30.66 -1.16 -3.49
N THR A 34 31.33 -1.60 -4.55
CA THR A 34 30.95 -1.34 -5.96
C THR A 34 29.67 -2.06 -6.36
N GLN A 35 29.47 -3.31 -5.90
CA GLN A 35 28.22 -4.06 -6.11
C GLN A 35 27.06 -3.48 -5.29
N GLN A 36 27.34 -2.96 -4.09
CA GLN A 36 26.35 -2.26 -3.27
C GLN A 36 25.93 -0.92 -3.90
N GLN A 37 26.87 -0.17 -4.48
CA GLN A 37 26.58 1.05 -5.24
C GLN A 37 25.80 0.77 -6.53
N GLN A 38 26.18 -0.27 -7.30
CA GLN A 38 25.43 -0.69 -8.49
C GLN A 38 24.03 -1.20 -8.15
N GLN A 39 23.83 -1.90 -7.03
CA GLN A 39 22.49 -2.25 -6.55
C GLN A 39 21.70 -1.02 -6.10
N GLN A 40 22.33 -0.01 -5.50
CA GLN A 40 21.67 1.25 -5.15
C GLN A 40 21.26 2.06 -6.41
N GLU A 41 22.06 2.04 -7.47
CA GLU A 41 21.75 2.66 -8.76
C GLU A 41 20.66 1.91 -9.54
N GLN A 42 20.67 0.58 -9.52
CA GLN A 42 19.57 -0.25 -10.06
C GLN A 42 18.26 -0.11 -9.25
N GLN A 43 18.32 0.42 -8.03
CA GLN A 43 17.17 0.65 -7.16
C GLN A 43 16.58 2.08 -7.23
N LYS A 44 17.12 2.98 -8.05
CA LYS A 44 16.46 4.29 -8.29
C LYS A 44 15.15 4.08 -9.06
N ILE A 45 14.06 4.63 -8.53
CA ILE A 45 12.74 4.66 -9.20
C ILE A 45 12.61 6.08 -9.75
N GLY A 46 12.44 6.20 -11.07
CA GLY A 46 12.53 7.49 -11.74
C GLY A 46 13.97 8.00 -11.70
N LYS A 47 14.51 8.27 -12.87
CA LYS A 47 15.84 8.86 -13.02
C LYS A 47 15.71 10.23 -13.69
N ALA A 48 14.66 10.96 -13.33
CA ALA A 48 14.53 12.33 -13.80
C ALA A 48 15.29 13.28 -12.88
N ILE A 49 15.83 14.35 -13.46
CA ILE A 49 16.43 15.45 -12.71
C ILE A 49 15.45 16.62 -12.78
N ARG A 50 15.00 17.11 -11.63
CA ARG A 50 14.16 18.30 -11.54
C ARG A 50 15.02 19.55 -11.46
N ARG A 51 14.88 20.47 -12.41
CA ARG A 51 15.50 21.80 -12.33
C ARG A 51 14.74 22.68 -11.35
N PRO A 52 15.38 23.68 -10.72
CA PRO A 52 14.71 24.62 -9.82
C PRO A 52 13.46 25.24 -10.47
N GLY A 53 12.36 25.32 -9.74
CA GLY A 53 11.06 25.80 -10.23
C GLY A 53 10.03 25.91 -9.10
N ALA A 54 8.81 26.33 -9.43
CA ALA A 54 7.75 26.41 -8.45
C ALA A 54 7.39 25.01 -7.92
N PRO A 55 7.25 24.83 -6.59
CA PRO A 55 6.80 23.57 -6.01
C PRO A 55 5.36 23.28 -6.42
N SER A 56 5.02 21.99 -6.51
CA SER A 56 3.63 21.56 -6.65
C SER A 56 2.91 21.70 -5.30
N LYS A 57 1.65 22.14 -5.34
CA LYS A 57 0.77 22.24 -4.18
C LYS A 57 -0.56 21.58 -4.51
N ALA A 58 -1.10 20.84 -3.56
CA ALA A 58 -2.43 20.25 -3.67
C ALA A 58 -3.47 21.31 -3.99
N ARG A 59 -4.37 21.00 -4.93
CA ARG A 59 -5.47 21.91 -5.31
C ARG A 59 -6.54 22.02 -4.23
N VAL A 60 -6.71 20.98 -3.43
CA VAL A 60 -7.69 20.86 -2.35
C VAL A 60 -6.99 20.40 -1.08
N TYR A 61 -7.56 20.74 0.08
CA TYR A 61 -7.09 20.31 1.40
C TYR A 61 -5.63 20.64 1.75
N ALA A 62 -4.99 21.51 0.97
CA ALA A 62 -3.54 21.70 1.03
C ALA A 62 -3.02 22.14 2.40
N ASP A 63 -3.77 22.99 3.09
CA ASP A 63 -3.34 23.60 4.35
C ASP A 63 -3.99 22.92 5.58
N VAL A 64 -4.70 21.79 5.40
CA VAL A 64 -5.39 21.09 6.51
C VAL A 64 -4.42 20.80 7.66
N ASN A 65 -3.27 20.16 7.39
CA ASN A 65 -2.30 19.85 8.44
C ASN A 65 -1.50 21.06 8.93
N VAL A 66 -1.51 22.18 8.20
CA VAL A 66 -0.90 23.45 8.65
C VAL A 66 -1.76 24.06 9.76
N ILE A 67 -3.08 23.95 9.64
CA ILE A 67 -4.06 24.53 10.57
C ILE A 67 -4.31 23.60 11.78
N ARG A 68 -4.12 22.29 11.62
CA ARG A 68 -4.28 21.32 12.71
C ARG A 68 -3.19 21.47 13.78
N PRO A 69 -3.50 21.17 15.05
CA PRO A 69 -2.49 21.15 16.11
C PRO A 69 -1.38 20.14 15.79
N LYS A 70 -0.16 20.41 16.25
CA LYS A 70 1.03 19.61 15.91
C LYS A 70 0.85 18.13 16.24
N GLU A 71 0.19 17.83 17.35
CA GLU A 71 -0.09 16.47 17.84
C GLU A 71 -1.00 15.67 16.88
N TYR A 72 -1.66 16.33 15.93
CA TYR A 72 -2.48 15.67 14.91
C TYR A 72 -1.62 14.89 13.90
N TRP A 73 -0.52 15.49 13.43
CA TRP A 73 0.32 14.94 12.36
C TRP A 73 1.72 14.55 12.81
N ASP A 74 2.19 15.03 13.97
CA ASP A 74 3.50 14.65 14.54
C ASP A 74 3.42 13.26 15.20
N TYR A 75 3.34 12.23 14.37
CA TYR A 75 3.30 10.84 14.80
C TYR A 75 4.59 10.36 15.48
N GLU A 76 5.70 11.10 15.40
CA GLU A 76 6.94 10.69 16.07
C GLU A 76 6.84 10.84 17.58
N SER A 77 6.08 11.84 18.04
CA SER A 77 5.78 12.09 19.45
C SER A 77 4.70 11.16 20.04
N LEU A 78 3.98 10.39 19.20
CA LEU A 78 2.91 9.50 19.67
C LEU A 78 3.40 8.50 20.74
N THR A 79 2.72 8.48 21.88
CA THR A 79 2.84 7.42 22.89
C THR A 79 1.73 6.39 22.68
N VAL A 80 2.11 5.16 22.36
CA VAL A 80 1.18 4.06 22.10
C VAL A 80 0.75 3.44 23.43
N GLN A 81 -0.56 3.42 23.67
CA GLN A 81 -1.17 2.60 24.72
C GLN A 81 -1.31 1.19 24.17
N TRP A 82 -0.78 0.20 24.91
CA TRP A 82 -0.78 -1.20 24.48
C TRP A 82 -1.91 -1.94 25.19
N GLY A 83 -2.75 -2.63 24.44
CA GLY A 83 -3.71 -3.59 24.97
C GLY A 83 -3.07 -4.95 25.31
N GLU A 84 -3.89 -5.87 25.78
CA GLU A 84 -3.50 -7.21 26.20
C GLU A 84 -3.56 -8.18 25.00
N GLN A 85 -2.41 -8.75 24.61
CA GLN A 85 -2.37 -9.65 23.44
C GLN A 85 -3.16 -10.95 23.67
N ASP A 86 -3.21 -11.43 24.91
CA ASP A 86 -3.86 -12.69 25.27
C ASP A 86 -5.40 -12.63 25.16
N ASP A 87 -5.96 -11.43 24.98
CA ASP A 87 -7.37 -11.22 24.64
C ASP A 87 -7.71 -11.65 23.20
N TYR A 88 -6.71 -11.98 22.38
CA TYR A 88 -6.89 -12.34 20.97
C TYR A 88 -6.26 -13.68 20.60
N GLU A 89 -7.06 -14.58 20.04
CA GLU A 89 -6.61 -15.88 19.56
C GLU A 89 -6.54 -15.92 18.03
N VAL A 90 -5.43 -16.43 17.49
CA VAL A 90 -5.24 -16.63 16.04
C VAL A 90 -6.00 -17.87 15.59
N VAL A 91 -6.89 -17.71 14.61
CA VAL A 91 -7.63 -18.82 14.00
C VAL A 91 -6.88 -19.36 12.79
N ARG A 92 -6.58 -18.50 11.82
CA ARG A 92 -5.89 -18.90 10.58
C ARG A 92 -5.19 -17.74 9.92
N LYS A 93 -4.16 -18.05 9.14
CA LYS A 93 -3.47 -17.07 8.30
C LYS A 93 -4.34 -16.71 7.09
N VAL A 94 -4.51 -15.41 6.82
CA VAL A 94 -5.30 -14.90 5.69
C VAL A 94 -4.48 -14.09 4.70
N GLY A 95 -3.30 -13.60 5.10
CA GLY A 95 -2.47 -12.81 4.21
C GLY A 95 -1.01 -12.69 4.64
N ARG A 96 -0.17 -12.27 3.69
CA ARG A 96 1.25 -11.95 3.93
C ARG A 96 1.62 -10.72 3.13
N GLY A 97 2.05 -9.67 3.82
CA GLY A 97 2.58 -8.46 3.22
C GLY A 97 4.10 -8.39 3.29
N LYS A 98 4.66 -7.36 2.66
CA LYS A 98 6.10 -7.03 2.80
C LYS A 98 6.47 -6.73 4.26
N TYR A 99 5.58 -6.03 4.97
CA TYR A 99 5.82 -5.50 6.32
C TYR A 99 4.98 -6.16 7.41
N SER A 100 4.13 -7.13 7.07
CA SER A 100 3.23 -7.78 8.04
C SER A 100 2.89 -9.21 7.66
N GLU A 101 2.33 -9.92 8.62
CA GLU A 101 1.56 -11.15 8.43
C GLU A 101 0.15 -10.91 8.98
N VAL A 102 -0.87 -11.43 8.30
CA VAL A 102 -2.27 -11.11 8.59
C VAL A 102 -3.02 -12.40 8.88
N PHE A 103 -3.76 -12.41 9.98
CA PHE A 103 -4.50 -13.56 10.47
C PHE A 103 -5.95 -13.17 10.75
N GLU A 104 -6.87 -14.09 10.50
CA GLU A 104 -8.18 -14.08 11.14
C GLU A 104 -7.99 -14.55 12.58
N GLY A 105 -8.63 -13.85 13.50
CA GLY A 105 -8.64 -14.19 14.92
C GLY A 105 -10.01 -13.97 15.54
N VAL A 106 -10.09 -14.23 16.84
CA VAL A 106 -11.26 -13.96 17.67
C VAL A 106 -10.83 -13.22 18.92
N HIS A 107 -11.64 -12.27 19.37
CA HIS A 107 -11.51 -11.66 20.68
C HIS A 107 -12.12 -12.62 21.71
N THR A 108 -11.33 -13.04 22.70
CA THR A 108 -11.66 -14.20 23.55
C THR A 108 -12.77 -13.91 24.56
N THR A 109 -13.02 -12.63 24.86
CA THR A 109 -14.01 -12.24 25.88
C THR A 109 -15.44 -12.21 25.34
N ASP A 110 -15.65 -11.83 24.08
CA ASP A 110 -16.97 -11.73 23.43
C ASP A 110 -17.15 -12.65 22.21
N ASN A 111 -16.10 -13.38 21.83
CA ASN A 111 -16.02 -14.22 20.63
C ASN A 111 -16.25 -13.46 19.30
N GLU A 112 -16.05 -12.15 19.27
CA GLU A 112 -16.14 -11.38 18.02
C GLU A 112 -14.93 -11.66 17.11
N LYS A 113 -15.20 -11.82 15.81
CA LYS A 113 -14.14 -12.02 14.81
C LYS A 113 -13.34 -10.74 14.61
N CYS A 114 -12.04 -10.88 14.49
CA CYS A 114 -11.13 -9.77 14.21
C CYS A 114 -10.06 -10.15 13.18
N ILE A 115 -9.31 -9.14 12.72
CA ILE A 115 -8.10 -9.31 11.93
C ILE A 115 -6.89 -8.90 12.76
N ILE A 116 -5.92 -9.81 12.88
CA ILE A 116 -4.67 -9.60 13.62
C ILE A 116 -3.57 -9.36 12.58
N LYS A 117 -3.08 -8.12 12.47
CA LYS A 117 -1.95 -7.76 11.61
C LYS A 117 -0.68 -7.70 12.46
N ILE A 118 0.10 -8.76 12.42
CA ILE A 118 1.40 -8.84 13.10
C ILE A 118 2.43 -8.08 12.27
N LEU A 119 3.07 -7.06 12.85
CA LEU A 119 4.04 -6.23 12.14
C LEU A 119 5.43 -6.87 12.18
N LYS A 120 6.03 -7.05 11.00
CA LYS A 120 7.43 -7.50 10.89
C LYS A 120 8.38 -6.43 11.44
N PRO A 121 9.63 -6.77 11.78
CA PRO A 121 10.62 -5.79 12.22
C PRO A 121 10.76 -4.62 11.23
N VAL A 122 10.25 -3.45 11.61
CA VAL A 122 10.32 -2.19 10.85
C VAL A 122 10.68 -1.04 11.78
N LYS A 123 11.12 0.10 11.22
CA LYS A 123 11.43 1.30 12.01
C LYS A 123 10.20 1.72 12.83
N LYS A 124 10.38 1.98 14.13
CA LYS A 124 9.31 2.45 15.06
C LYS A 124 8.51 3.63 14.49
N LYS A 125 9.19 4.56 13.81
CA LYS A 125 8.57 5.70 13.10
C LYS A 125 7.44 5.27 12.14
N LYS A 126 7.61 4.17 11.39
CA LYS A 126 6.57 3.66 10.48
C LYS A 126 5.34 3.13 11.23
N ILE A 127 5.58 2.43 12.34
CA ILE A 127 4.51 1.85 13.18
C ILE A 127 3.68 2.98 13.78
N LYS A 128 4.33 3.98 14.40
CA LYS A 128 3.63 5.14 14.96
C LYS A 128 2.85 5.92 13.91
N ARG A 129 3.38 6.05 12.69
CA ARG A 129 2.68 6.71 11.58
C ARG A 129 1.39 5.98 11.20
N GLU A 130 1.47 4.66 11.00
CA GLU A 130 0.29 3.85 10.66
C GLU A 130 -0.77 3.92 11.76
N ILE A 131 -0.37 3.77 13.03
CA ILE A 131 -1.28 3.91 14.19
C ILE A 131 -1.93 5.29 14.21
N LYS A 132 -1.13 6.36 14.10
CA LYS A 132 -1.64 7.73 14.19
C LYS A 132 -2.65 8.04 13.08
N ILE A 133 -2.36 7.60 11.86
CA ILE A 133 -3.26 7.74 10.72
C ILE A 133 -4.56 6.97 10.97
N LEU A 134 -4.48 5.71 11.39
CA LEU A 134 -5.68 4.90 11.69
C LEU A 134 -6.53 5.51 12.81
N GLN A 135 -5.90 6.03 13.87
CA GLN A 135 -6.61 6.74 14.94
C GLN A 135 -7.31 8.00 14.43
N ASN A 136 -6.64 8.81 13.61
CA ASN A 136 -7.22 10.04 13.05
C ASN A 136 -8.36 9.77 12.06
N LEU A 137 -8.32 8.63 11.35
CA LEU A 137 -9.32 8.25 10.35
C LEU A 137 -10.45 7.36 10.90
N CYS A 138 -10.35 6.91 12.16
CA CYS A 138 -11.36 6.05 12.78
C CYS A 138 -12.74 6.70 12.76
N GLY A 139 -13.77 5.92 12.41
CA GLY A 139 -15.15 6.41 12.23
C GLY A 139 -15.43 7.03 10.85
N GLY A 140 -14.39 7.17 10.00
CA GLY A 140 -14.54 7.63 8.63
C GLY A 140 -15.32 6.66 7.73
N PRO A 141 -16.02 7.17 6.70
CA PRO A 141 -16.73 6.32 5.74
C PRO A 141 -15.77 5.36 5.04
N ASN A 142 -16.09 4.07 5.11
CA ASN A 142 -15.36 3.00 4.42
C ASN A 142 -13.87 2.90 4.79
N ILE A 143 -13.45 3.45 5.93
CA ILE A 143 -12.11 3.25 6.50
C ILE A 143 -12.17 2.05 7.43
N VAL A 144 -11.19 1.15 7.35
CA VAL A 144 -11.09 0.03 8.29
C VAL A 144 -10.90 0.53 9.73
N LYS A 145 -11.69 -0.02 10.65
CA LYS A 145 -11.61 0.31 12.07
C LYS A 145 -10.44 -0.41 12.72
N LEU A 146 -9.50 0.36 13.30
CA LEU A 146 -8.53 -0.13 14.26
C LEU A 146 -9.25 -0.30 15.62
N LEU A 147 -9.30 -1.53 16.11
CA LEU A 147 -9.96 -1.89 17.36
C LEU A 147 -9.01 -1.79 18.55
N ASP A 148 -7.80 -2.31 18.40
CA ASP A 148 -6.79 -2.33 19.47
C ASP A 148 -5.36 -2.41 18.91
N ILE A 149 -4.38 -2.13 19.77
CA ILE A 149 -2.94 -2.17 19.50
C ILE A 149 -2.28 -3.00 20.59
N VAL A 150 -1.92 -4.24 20.27
CA VAL A 150 -1.33 -5.16 21.23
C VAL A 150 0.14 -5.40 20.96
N ARG A 151 0.84 -5.96 21.93
CA ARG A 151 2.26 -6.30 21.79
C ARG A 151 2.59 -7.56 22.56
N ASP A 152 3.29 -8.45 21.88
CA ASP A 152 3.74 -9.70 22.48
C ASP A 152 4.70 -9.42 23.64
N GLN A 153 4.44 -10.01 24.81
CA GLN A 153 5.19 -9.66 26.01
C GLN A 153 6.65 -10.16 25.97
N GLN A 154 6.93 -11.25 25.24
CA GLN A 154 8.27 -11.82 25.14
C GLN A 154 9.09 -11.18 24.02
N SER A 155 8.60 -11.24 22.78
CA SER A 155 9.28 -10.75 21.57
C SER A 155 9.15 -9.24 21.38
N LYS A 156 8.22 -8.58 22.08
CA LYS A 156 7.86 -7.17 21.90
C LYS A 156 7.37 -6.84 20.48
N THR A 157 6.90 -7.85 19.74
CA THR A 157 6.35 -7.70 18.39
C THR A 157 4.97 -7.03 18.47
N PRO A 158 4.77 -5.88 17.81
CA PRO A 158 3.49 -5.20 17.83
C PRO A 158 2.51 -5.79 16.80
N SER A 159 1.24 -5.82 17.17
CA SER A 159 0.14 -6.25 16.32
C SER A 159 -0.97 -5.21 16.33
N LEU A 160 -1.59 -4.99 15.18
CA LEU A 160 -2.76 -4.12 15.04
C LEU A 160 -4.00 -4.98 14.87
N ILE A 161 -5.03 -4.73 15.67
CA ILE A 161 -6.30 -5.47 15.67
C ILE A 161 -7.34 -4.65 14.91
N PHE A 162 -8.01 -5.26 13.93
CA PHE A 162 -9.01 -4.59 13.09
C PHE A 162 -10.35 -5.31 13.10
N GLU A 163 -11.40 -4.59 12.69
CA GLU A 163 -12.68 -5.19 12.36
C GLU A 163 -12.50 -6.30 11.31
N TYR A 164 -13.24 -7.40 11.46
CA TYR A 164 -13.32 -8.42 10.43
C TYR A 164 -14.21 -7.96 9.26
N VAL A 165 -13.75 -8.17 8.03
CA VAL A 165 -14.52 -7.92 6.80
C VAL A 165 -14.64 -9.23 6.04
N ASN A 166 -15.86 -9.63 5.68
CA ASN A 166 -16.12 -10.85 4.92
C ASN A 166 -15.77 -10.66 3.43
N ASN A 167 -14.47 -10.59 3.14
CA ASN A 167 -13.98 -10.23 1.83
C ASN A 167 -14.10 -11.38 0.82
N THR A 168 -14.58 -11.07 -0.38
CA THR A 168 -14.39 -11.92 -1.57
C THR A 168 -13.15 -11.45 -2.34
N ASP A 169 -12.24 -12.36 -2.71
CA ASP A 169 -11.04 -12.02 -3.47
C ASP A 169 -11.40 -11.30 -4.78
N PHE A 170 -10.73 -10.19 -5.07
CA PHE A 170 -11.06 -9.34 -6.21
C PHE A 170 -10.94 -10.07 -7.56
N LYS A 171 -10.06 -11.08 -7.68
CA LYS A 171 -9.93 -11.86 -8.93
C LYS A 171 -11.15 -12.72 -9.20
N VAL A 172 -11.89 -13.08 -8.15
CA VAL A 172 -13.17 -13.79 -8.24
C VAL A 172 -14.32 -12.81 -8.38
N LEU A 173 -14.30 -11.72 -7.61
CA LEU A 173 -15.40 -10.76 -7.54
C LEU A 173 -15.47 -9.84 -8.77
N TYR A 174 -14.36 -9.22 -9.18
CA TYR A 174 -14.41 -8.17 -10.21
C TYR A 174 -14.97 -8.66 -11.56
N PRO A 175 -14.68 -9.88 -12.04
CA PRO A 175 -15.29 -10.41 -13.26
C PRO A 175 -16.81 -10.60 -13.18
N THR A 176 -17.39 -10.71 -11.98
CA THR A 176 -18.83 -10.93 -11.78
C THR A 176 -19.63 -9.64 -11.59
N LEU A 177 -18.94 -8.51 -11.38
CA LEU A 177 -19.61 -7.23 -11.12
C LEU A 177 -20.36 -6.73 -12.37
N SER A 178 -21.58 -6.25 -12.15
CA SER A 178 -22.33 -5.49 -13.14
C SER A 178 -21.73 -4.09 -13.32
N ASP A 179 -22.08 -3.39 -14.41
CA ASP A 179 -21.73 -1.97 -14.59
C ASP A 179 -22.16 -1.12 -13.37
N PHE A 180 -23.37 -1.37 -12.85
CA PHE A 180 -23.86 -0.68 -11.66
C PHE A 180 -23.01 -0.99 -10.42
N ASP A 181 -22.61 -2.25 -10.21
CA ASP A 181 -21.76 -2.61 -9.07
C ASP A 181 -20.38 -1.99 -9.15
N ILE A 182 -19.78 -1.92 -10.35
CA ILE A 182 -18.50 -1.22 -10.54
C ILE A 182 -18.66 0.25 -10.14
N ARG A 183 -19.68 0.95 -10.64
CA ARG A 183 -19.95 2.35 -10.28
C ARG A 183 -20.17 2.51 -8.78
N TYR A 184 -20.93 1.60 -8.18
CA TYR A 184 -21.22 1.60 -6.74
C TYR A 184 -19.94 1.47 -5.91
N TYR A 185 -19.11 0.45 -6.15
CA TYR A 185 -17.90 0.24 -5.36
C TYR A 185 -16.82 1.28 -5.62
N ILE A 186 -16.72 1.82 -6.83
CA ILE A 186 -15.87 2.99 -7.12
C ILE A 186 -16.33 4.21 -6.33
N TYR A 187 -17.65 4.45 -6.24
CA TYR A 187 -18.19 5.54 -5.44
C TYR A 187 -17.94 5.35 -3.93
N GLU A 188 -18.12 4.13 -3.42
CA GLU A 188 -17.80 3.82 -2.02
C GLU A 188 -16.30 4.01 -1.70
N LEU A 189 -15.41 3.66 -2.63
CA LEU A 189 -13.97 3.92 -2.50
C LEU A 189 -13.64 5.42 -2.57
N LEU A 190 -14.31 6.18 -3.45
CA LEU A 190 -14.17 7.63 -3.53
C LEU A 190 -14.55 8.33 -2.22
N LYS A 191 -15.58 7.86 -1.50
CA LYS A 191 -15.91 8.38 -0.16
C LYS A 191 -14.77 8.20 0.83
N ALA A 192 -14.10 7.04 0.83
CA ALA A 192 -12.95 6.79 1.70
C ALA A 192 -11.77 7.71 1.35
N LEU A 193 -11.50 7.91 0.05
CA LEU A 193 -10.42 8.76 -0.42
C LEU A 193 -10.68 10.24 -0.13
N ASP A 194 -11.86 10.76 -0.46
CA ASP A 194 -12.20 12.16 -0.14
C ASP A 194 -12.14 12.40 1.37
N TYR A 195 -12.64 11.46 2.19
CA TYR A 195 -12.53 11.57 3.63
C TYR A 195 -11.06 11.64 4.09
N CYS A 196 -10.20 10.69 3.71
CA CYS A 196 -8.82 10.69 4.18
C CYS A 196 -8.02 11.90 3.64
N HIS A 197 -8.30 12.33 2.40
CA HIS A 197 -7.73 13.54 1.81
C HIS A 197 -8.15 14.80 2.58
N SER A 198 -9.44 14.90 2.96
CA SER A 198 -9.97 16.00 3.79
C SER A 198 -9.36 16.02 5.21
N GLN A 199 -8.88 14.86 5.69
CA GLN A 199 -8.11 14.71 6.93
C GLN A 199 -6.61 14.93 6.72
N GLY A 200 -6.19 15.41 5.56
CA GLY A 200 -4.80 15.73 5.26
C GLY A 200 -3.90 14.49 5.06
N ILE A 201 -4.47 13.34 4.73
CA ILE A 201 -3.73 12.07 4.62
C ILE A 201 -3.83 11.52 3.19
N MET A 202 -2.71 11.10 2.63
CA MET A 202 -2.63 10.34 1.37
C MET A 202 -2.48 8.85 1.68
N HIS A 203 -3.20 7.97 0.99
CA HIS A 203 -3.12 6.52 1.20
C HIS A 203 -1.84 5.93 0.60
N ARG A 204 -1.50 6.31 -0.64
CA ARG A 204 -0.27 5.96 -1.39
C ARG A 204 -0.05 4.47 -1.72
N ASP A 205 -1.06 3.63 -1.55
CA ASP A 205 -1.07 2.23 -2.01
C ASP A 205 -2.48 1.73 -2.32
N VAL A 206 -3.29 2.57 -2.98
CA VAL A 206 -4.63 2.18 -3.45
C VAL A 206 -4.47 1.14 -4.56
N LYS A 207 -5.09 -0.03 -4.38
CA LYS A 207 -5.06 -1.17 -5.31
C LYS A 207 -6.15 -2.19 -4.90
N PRO A 208 -6.54 -3.14 -5.77
CA PRO A 208 -7.61 -4.10 -5.48
C PRO A 208 -7.37 -4.92 -4.20
N HIS A 209 -6.12 -5.27 -3.91
CA HIS A 209 -5.74 -6.04 -2.72
C HIS A 209 -5.97 -5.29 -1.40
N ASN A 210 -6.08 -3.96 -1.44
CA ASN A 210 -6.29 -3.11 -0.27
C ASN A 210 -7.75 -2.61 -0.18
N VAL A 211 -8.65 -3.14 -1.01
CA VAL A 211 -10.08 -2.81 -1.01
C VAL A 211 -10.85 -4.07 -0.66
N MET A 212 -11.30 -4.16 0.58
CA MET A 212 -12.07 -5.30 1.07
C MET A 212 -13.55 -5.09 0.75
N ILE A 213 -14.19 -6.08 0.14
CA ILE A 213 -15.60 -6.01 -0.26
C ILE A 213 -16.36 -7.22 0.28
N ASP A 214 -17.34 -6.93 1.14
CA ASP A 214 -18.44 -7.84 1.46
C ASP A 214 -19.57 -7.56 0.46
N HIS A 215 -19.65 -8.38 -0.59
CA HIS A 215 -20.56 -8.15 -1.70
C HIS A 215 -22.03 -8.42 -1.31
N GLU A 216 -22.26 -9.36 -0.40
CA GLU A 216 -23.60 -9.70 0.10
C GLU A 216 -24.20 -8.52 0.86
N GLN A 217 -23.42 -7.86 1.71
CA GLN A 217 -23.86 -6.69 2.46
C GLN A 217 -23.63 -5.35 1.73
N ARG A 218 -23.03 -5.40 0.54
CA ARG A 218 -22.58 -4.22 -0.23
C ARG A 218 -21.68 -3.27 0.57
N LYS A 219 -20.79 -3.80 1.40
CA LYS A 219 -19.88 -3.00 2.23
C LYS A 219 -18.46 -3.01 1.68
N LEU A 220 -17.82 -1.83 1.71
CA LEU A 220 -16.44 -1.65 1.31
C LEU A 220 -15.60 -1.12 2.48
N ARG A 221 -14.36 -1.58 2.59
CA ARG A 221 -13.33 -1.02 3.48
C ARG A 221 -12.02 -0.83 2.75
N LEU A 222 -11.45 0.36 2.83
CA LEU A 222 -10.07 0.65 2.45
C LEU A 222 -9.14 0.27 3.63
N ILE A 223 -8.20 -0.63 3.36
CA ILE A 223 -7.29 -1.21 4.34
C ILE A 223 -5.81 -0.89 4.04
N ASP A 224 -4.93 -1.30 4.94
CA ASP A 224 -3.46 -1.21 4.82
C ASP A 224 -2.89 0.21 4.66
N TRP A 225 -2.99 0.97 5.75
CA TRP A 225 -2.49 2.35 5.85
C TRP A 225 -0.98 2.45 6.13
N GLY A 226 -0.22 1.37 6.01
CA GLY A 226 1.21 1.32 6.36
C GLY A 226 2.12 2.20 5.47
N LEU A 227 1.68 2.50 4.25
CA LEU A 227 2.35 3.41 3.32
C LEU A 227 1.77 4.83 3.32
N ALA A 228 0.65 5.06 4.01
CA ALA A 228 0.01 6.36 4.07
C ALA A 228 0.91 7.43 4.73
N GLU A 229 0.61 8.70 4.49
CA GLU A 229 1.38 9.83 5.01
C GLU A 229 0.55 11.11 5.11
N PHE A 230 0.93 11.97 6.05
CA PHE A 230 0.38 13.32 6.18
C PHE A 230 0.92 14.24 5.07
N TYR A 231 0.00 14.89 4.37
CA TYR A 231 0.32 15.90 3.37
C TYR A 231 0.74 17.23 4.02
N HIS A 232 1.80 17.86 3.54
CA HIS A 232 2.26 19.18 3.90
C HIS A 232 2.74 19.88 2.63
N PRO A 233 2.27 21.12 2.34
CA PRO A 233 2.70 21.85 1.16
C PRO A 233 4.22 22.00 1.08
N GLY A 234 4.79 21.74 -0.10
CA GLY A 234 6.23 21.87 -0.35
C GLY A 234 7.11 20.77 0.27
N LYS A 235 6.52 19.79 0.98
CA LYS A 235 7.28 18.63 1.47
C LYS A 235 7.59 17.67 0.32
N GLU A 236 8.83 17.23 0.25
CA GLU A 236 9.25 16.15 -0.63
C GLU A 236 8.98 14.78 0.02
N TYR A 237 8.34 13.90 -0.73
CA TYR A 237 7.95 12.57 -0.32
C TYR A 237 8.72 11.50 -1.08
N ASN A 238 8.97 10.38 -0.41
CA ASN A 238 9.60 9.22 -1.03
C ASN A 238 8.72 8.64 -2.15
N VAL A 239 9.27 8.49 -3.36
CA VAL A 239 8.56 7.94 -4.53
C VAL A 239 8.48 6.41 -4.56
N ARG A 240 9.19 5.73 -3.66
CA ARG A 240 9.20 4.26 -3.51
C ARG A 240 8.01 3.74 -2.70
N VAL A 241 6.83 4.23 -3.04
CA VAL A 241 5.51 3.85 -2.51
C VAL A 241 4.63 3.28 -3.62
N ALA A 242 3.43 2.78 -3.30
CA ALA A 242 2.54 2.09 -4.21
C ALA A 242 3.11 0.81 -4.86
N SER A 243 2.20 -0.06 -5.31
CA SER A 243 2.52 -1.24 -6.10
C SER A 243 2.66 -0.86 -7.59
N ARG A 244 3.59 -1.49 -8.32
CA ARG A 244 4.05 -1.04 -9.66
C ARG A 244 2.93 -0.58 -10.60
N TYR A 245 1.92 -1.42 -10.79
CA TYR A 245 0.85 -1.18 -11.77
C TYR A 245 -0.06 0.00 -11.45
N PHE A 246 0.02 0.52 -10.22
CA PHE A 246 -0.81 1.61 -9.70
C PHE A 246 0.01 2.87 -9.40
N LYS A 247 1.31 2.87 -9.73
CA LYS A 247 2.17 4.05 -9.56
C LYS A 247 1.76 5.14 -10.55
N GLY A 248 1.52 6.34 -10.04
CA GLY A 248 1.37 7.56 -10.84
C GLY A 248 2.65 7.94 -11.57
N PRO A 249 2.55 8.64 -12.72
CA PRO A 249 3.71 9.13 -13.45
C PRO A 249 4.69 9.90 -12.56
N GLU A 250 4.19 10.69 -11.60
CA GLU A 250 5.00 11.44 -10.62
C GLU A 250 6.00 10.55 -9.87
N LEU A 251 5.62 9.31 -9.52
CA LEU A 251 6.52 8.37 -8.86
C LEU A 251 7.54 7.78 -9.83
N LEU A 252 7.16 7.61 -11.09
CA LEU A 252 7.97 7.00 -12.14
C LEU A 252 8.97 7.98 -12.76
N VAL A 253 8.73 9.29 -12.60
CA VAL A 253 9.62 10.36 -13.04
C VAL A 253 10.24 11.14 -11.86
N ASP A 254 10.19 10.59 -10.66
CA ASP A 254 10.83 11.15 -9.44
C ASP A 254 10.39 12.60 -9.08
N LEU A 255 9.13 12.95 -9.32
CA LEU A 255 8.55 14.20 -8.81
C LEU A 255 8.12 13.99 -7.34
N GLN A 256 8.87 14.54 -6.39
CA GLN A 256 8.73 14.19 -4.96
C GLN A 256 7.72 15.02 -4.18
N ASP A 257 7.37 16.22 -4.61
CA ASP A 257 6.36 17.10 -3.99
C ASP A 257 4.95 16.80 -4.48
N TYR A 258 4.64 15.51 -4.66
CA TYR A 258 3.31 15.04 -5.03
C TYR A 258 2.30 15.16 -3.88
N ASP A 259 1.01 15.00 -4.22
CA ASP A 259 -0.09 15.18 -3.29
C ASP A 259 -1.16 14.06 -3.41
N TYR A 260 -2.34 14.31 -2.85
CA TYR A 260 -3.51 13.42 -2.85
C TYR A 260 -3.88 12.88 -4.24
N SER A 261 -3.57 13.60 -5.32
CA SER A 261 -3.86 13.18 -6.69
C SER A 261 -3.23 11.84 -7.07
N LEU A 262 -2.17 11.43 -6.37
CA LEU A 262 -1.55 10.11 -6.55
C LEU A 262 -2.57 8.97 -6.35
N ASP A 263 -3.42 9.08 -5.33
CA ASP A 263 -4.42 8.05 -5.03
C ASP A 263 -5.49 7.98 -6.14
N LEU A 264 -5.79 9.11 -6.79
CA LEU A 264 -6.74 9.17 -7.91
C LEU A 264 -6.18 8.51 -9.18
N TRP A 265 -4.87 8.60 -9.41
CA TRP A 265 -4.24 7.83 -10.49
C TRP A 265 -4.37 6.33 -10.23
N SER A 266 -4.06 5.89 -9.01
CA SER A 266 -4.19 4.49 -8.61
C SER A 266 -5.63 3.99 -8.75
N LEU A 267 -6.62 4.79 -8.33
CA LEU A 267 -8.04 4.53 -8.54
C LEU A 267 -8.39 4.39 -10.04
N GLY A 268 -7.88 5.29 -10.88
CA GLY A 268 -8.09 5.24 -12.33
C GLY A 268 -7.55 3.94 -12.95
N CYS A 269 -6.38 3.47 -12.49
CA CYS A 269 -5.80 2.21 -12.91
C CYS A 269 -6.67 0.99 -12.50
N MET A 270 -7.24 1.01 -11.29
CA MET A 270 -8.21 0.00 -10.85
C MET A 270 -9.47 0.02 -11.72
N PHE A 271 -10.06 1.21 -11.89
CA PHE A 271 -11.29 1.38 -12.64
C PHE A 271 -11.14 0.93 -14.10
N ALA A 272 -10.05 1.33 -14.76
CA ALA A 272 -9.70 0.85 -16.10
C ALA A 272 -9.59 -0.68 -16.15
N GLY A 273 -8.94 -1.29 -15.15
CA GLY A 273 -8.83 -2.75 -15.06
C GLY A 273 -10.18 -3.46 -14.95
N MET A 274 -11.14 -2.87 -14.23
CA MET A 274 -12.50 -3.39 -14.06
C MET A 274 -13.32 -3.28 -15.36
N ILE A 275 -13.40 -2.07 -15.95
CA ILE A 275 -14.28 -1.83 -17.11
C ILE A 275 -13.77 -2.45 -18.40
N PHE A 276 -12.45 -2.53 -18.60
CA PHE A 276 -11.84 -3.16 -19.77
C PHE A 276 -11.50 -4.63 -19.54
N ARG A 277 -11.86 -5.19 -18.37
CA ARG A 277 -11.56 -6.57 -17.95
C ARG A 277 -10.10 -6.97 -18.20
N LYS A 278 -9.19 -6.04 -17.94
CA LYS A 278 -7.75 -6.16 -18.20
C LYS A 278 -6.98 -5.84 -16.94
N GLU A 279 -6.59 -6.87 -16.21
CA GLU A 279 -5.91 -6.71 -14.93
C GLU A 279 -4.48 -7.26 -14.93
N PRO A 280 -3.45 -6.43 -14.70
CA PRO A 280 -3.50 -4.96 -14.58
C PRO A 280 -3.64 -4.26 -15.95
N PHE A 281 -4.21 -3.04 -15.96
CA PHE A 281 -4.42 -2.28 -17.20
C PHE A 281 -3.10 -1.86 -17.85
N PHE A 282 -2.20 -1.27 -17.05
CA PHE A 282 -0.82 -0.96 -17.42
C PHE A 282 0.13 -2.01 -16.84
N TYR A 283 0.59 -2.93 -17.69
CA TYR A 283 1.41 -4.07 -17.29
C TYR A 283 2.89 -3.89 -17.65
N GLY A 284 3.63 -3.13 -16.85
CA GLY A 284 5.08 -2.95 -16.99
C GLY A 284 5.90 -4.02 -16.27
N HIS A 285 6.99 -4.50 -16.88
CA HIS A 285 7.86 -5.51 -16.26
C HIS A 285 8.67 -4.96 -15.08
N ASP A 286 9.05 -3.69 -15.14
CA ASP A 286 9.70 -2.92 -14.09
C ASP A 286 9.15 -1.48 -14.05
N ASN A 287 9.72 -0.59 -13.24
CA ASN A 287 9.21 0.79 -13.13
C ASN A 287 9.46 1.62 -14.40
N TYR A 288 10.50 1.32 -15.18
CA TYR A 288 10.80 2.06 -16.40
C TYR A 288 9.82 1.66 -17.50
N ASP A 289 9.63 0.35 -17.71
CA ASP A 289 8.63 -0.17 -18.65
C ASP A 289 7.19 0.20 -18.24
N GLN A 290 6.93 0.38 -16.95
CA GLN A 290 5.63 0.90 -16.48
C GLN A 290 5.32 2.28 -17.07
N LEU A 291 6.29 3.21 -17.09
CA LEU A 291 6.11 4.53 -17.70
C LEU A 291 5.87 4.42 -19.21
N VAL A 292 6.57 3.50 -19.88
CA VAL A 292 6.38 3.22 -21.30
C VAL A 292 4.97 2.71 -21.59
N LYS A 293 4.44 1.79 -20.77
CA LYS A 293 3.06 1.30 -20.94
C LYS A 293 2.03 2.42 -20.81
N ILE A 294 2.28 3.37 -19.90
CA ILE A 294 1.43 4.55 -19.72
C ILE A 294 1.52 5.45 -20.96
N ALA A 295 2.72 5.81 -21.39
CA ALA A 295 2.96 6.68 -22.55
C ALA A 295 2.39 6.09 -23.85
N LYS A 296 2.38 4.77 -24.01
CA LYS A 296 1.77 4.08 -25.15
C LYS A 296 0.26 4.30 -25.28
N VAL A 297 -0.44 4.55 -24.15
CA VAL A 297 -1.88 4.80 -24.15
C VAL A 297 -2.16 6.30 -24.16
N LEU A 298 -1.55 7.04 -23.23
CA LEU A 298 -1.83 8.46 -23.05
C LEU A 298 -1.10 9.38 -24.03
N GLY A 299 -0.15 8.87 -24.82
CA GLY A 299 0.67 9.67 -25.72
C GLY A 299 1.92 10.24 -25.05
N THR A 300 2.96 10.46 -25.86
CA THR A 300 4.22 11.04 -25.39
C THR A 300 4.20 12.57 -25.36
N ASP A 301 3.31 13.20 -26.13
CA ASP A 301 3.23 14.67 -26.19
C ASP A 301 2.70 15.23 -24.87
N GLU A 302 1.71 14.57 -24.27
CA GLU A 302 1.16 14.86 -22.94
C GLU A 302 2.19 14.63 -21.84
N LEU A 303 2.98 13.55 -21.93
CA LEU A 303 4.08 13.28 -21.01
C LEU A 303 5.15 14.37 -21.11
N ASN A 304 5.54 14.77 -22.33
CA ASN A 304 6.52 15.83 -22.55
C ASN A 304 6.03 17.18 -22.02
N ALA A 305 4.75 17.51 -22.22
CA ALA A 305 4.14 18.71 -21.65
C ALA A 305 4.16 18.70 -20.11
N TYR A 306 3.86 17.54 -19.50
CA TYR A 306 3.95 17.35 -18.05
C TYR A 306 5.38 17.53 -17.52
N LEU A 307 6.37 16.90 -18.17
CA LEU A 307 7.78 17.02 -17.81
C LEU A 307 8.27 18.46 -17.90
N ASN A 308 7.95 19.15 -19.00
CA ASN A 308 8.30 20.56 -19.21
C ASN A 308 7.68 21.47 -18.14
N LYS A 309 6.39 21.27 -17.82
CA LYS A 309 5.67 22.04 -16.80
C LYS A 309 6.36 21.98 -15.44
N TYR A 310 6.80 20.79 -15.03
CA TYR A 310 7.45 20.57 -13.73
C TYR A 310 8.99 20.60 -13.79
N ARG A 311 9.56 20.97 -14.95
CA ARG A 311 11.00 21.08 -15.21
C ARG A 311 11.75 19.79 -14.90
N LEU A 312 11.17 18.66 -15.28
CA LEU A 312 11.73 17.31 -15.12
C LEU A 312 12.42 16.88 -16.40
N GLU A 313 13.66 16.42 -16.29
CA GLU A 313 14.42 15.88 -17.41
C GLU A 313 14.66 14.39 -17.19
N LEU A 314 14.06 13.54 -18.02
CA LEU A 314 14.31 12.09 -17.97
C LEU A 314 15.79 11.80 -18.30
N ASP A 315 16.38 10.79 -17.66
CA ASP A 315 17.68 10.31 -18.10
C ASP A 315 17.63 9.77 -19.54
N HIS A 316 18.77 9.77 -20.20
CA HIS A 316 18.89 9.37 -21.61
C HIS A 316 18.34 7.97 -21.90
N ASN A 317 18.52 7.00 -20.99
CA ASN A 317 18.06 5.63 -21.22
C ASN A 317 16.53 5.54 -21.11
N LEU A 318 15.93 6.23 -20.13
CA LEU A 318 14.48 6.27 -19.97
C LEU A 318 13.81 7.05 -21.11
N ALA A 319 14.39 8.17 -21.53
CA ALA A 319 13.91 8.92 -22.68
C ALA A 319 13.90 8.08 -23.96
N ALA A 320 14.98 7.33 -24.22
CA ALA A 320 15.06 6.42 -25.36
C ALA A 320 14.02 5.29 -25.30
N LEU A 321 13.74 4.76 -24.11
CA LEU A 321 12.76 3.69 -23.90
C LEU A 321 11.31 4.16 -24.10
N VAL A 322 11.00 5.39 -23.66
CA VAL A 322 9.68 6.01 -23.84
C VAL A 322 9.38 6.28 -25.32
N GLY A 323 10.37 6.66 -26.12
CA GLY A 323 10.18 6.87 -27.56
C GLY A 323 9.11 7.92 -27.88
N ARG A 324 8.35 7.70 -28.97
CA ARG A 324 7.26 8.58 -29.42
C ARG A 324 6.00 7.76 -29.68
N PHE A 325 4.89 8.13 -29.03
CA PHE A 325 3.59 7.47 -29.18
C PHE A 325 2.49 8.53 -29.31
N ASN A 326 1.53 8.27 -30.20
CA ASN A 326 0.32 9.09 -30.29
C ASN A 326 -0.65 8.72 -29.15
N HIS A 327 -1.46 9.69 -28.71
CA HIS A 327 -2.56 9.41 -27.80
C HIS A 327 -3.53 8.38 -28.42
N THR A 328 -3.82 7.31 -27.69
CA THR A 328 -4.71 6.25 -28.14
C THR A 328 -6.11 6.48 -27.55
N VAL A 329 -7.13 6.54 -28.41
CA VAL A 329 -8.53 6.54 -27.95
C VAL A 329 -8.80 5.27 -27.13
N LEU A 330 -9.63 5.34 -26.09
CA LEU A 330 -9.86 4.17 -25.21
C LEU A 330 -10.81 3.12 -25.81
N LEU A 331 -11.55 3.47 -26.88
CA LEU A 331 -12.50 2.57 -27.57
C LEU A 331 -11.95 1.18 -27.95
N PRO A 332 -10.70 1.01 -28.43
CA PRO A 332 -10.14 -0.29 -28.78
C PRO A 332 -9.90 -1.22 -27.58
N PHE A 333 -10.01 -0.71 -26.35
CA PHE A 333 -9.92 -1.53 -25.14
C PHE A 333 -11.26 -2.04 -24.64
N LEU A 334 -12.39 -1.55 -25.18
CA LEU A 334 -13.71 -2.08 -24.84
C LEU A 334 -13.85 -3.48 -25.44
N CYS A 335 -14.21 -4.45 -24.59
CA CYS A 335 -14.44 -5.83 -24.98
C CYS A 335 -15.74 -6.01 -25.77
#